data_AF-A0A4U6BBL9-F1
#
_entry.id   AF-A0A4U6BBL9-F1
#
_cell.length_a   1.000
_cell.length_b   1.000
_cell.length_c   1.000
_cell.angle_alpha   90.00
_cell.angle_beta   90.00
_cell.angle_gamma   90.00
#
_symmetry.space_group_name_H-M   'P 1'
#
loop_
_entity.id
_entity.type
_entity.pdbx_description
1 polymer ?
#
loop_
_entity_poly.entity_id
_entity_poly.type
_entity_poly.pdbx_seq_one_letter_code
_entity_poly.pdbx_strand_id
1 'polypeptide(L)'
;MAEPQLSVRSSKARDLAHRLARRENRSIADVVERALEAYEIREAGREPASTFYSRLAAQAGSDIDLEAVIRENRHPHKGIDL
;
A
#
# COMPACT_ATOMS: atom_id res chain seq x y z
N MET A 1 -12.63 -30.77 -13.98
CA MET A 1 -13.45 -30.04 -12.99
C MET A 1 -13.59 -28.63 -13.51
N ALA A 2 -14.80 -28.14 -13.81
CA ALA A 2 -14.99 -26.77 -14.27
C ALA A 2 -14.79 -25.83 -13.07
N GLU A 3 -13.91 -24.85 -13.19
CA GLU A 3 -13.73 -23.82 -12.15
C GLU A 3 -15.05 -23.09 -11.91
N PRO A 4 -15.40 -22.80 -10.64
CA PRO A 4 -16.62 -22.07 -10.33
C PRO A 4 -16.56 -20.66 -10.91
N GLN A 5 -17.42 -20.39 -11.90
CA GLN A 5 -17.52 -19.07 -12.51
C GLN A 5 -18.27 -18.10 -11.60
N LEU A 6 -17.71 -16.91 -11.39
CA LEU A 6 -18.35 -15.84 -10.65
C LEU A 6 -19.61 -15.35 -11.40
N SER A 7 -20.79 -15.50 -10.79
CA SER A 7 -22.04 -15.00 -11.35
C SER A 7 -22.34 -13.58 -10.87
N VAL A 8 -22.18 -12.60 -11.76
CA VAL A 8 -22.53 -11.19 -11.47
C VAL A 8 -24.02 -10.99 -11.70
N ARG A 9 -24.79 -10.78 -10.61
CA ARG A 9 -26.25 -10.54 -10.69
C ARG A 9 -26.62 -9.09 -11.03
N SER A 10 -25.83 -8.12 -10.56
CA SER A 10 -26.04 -6.70 -10.81
C SER A 10 -25.82 -6.35 -12.29
N SER A 11 -26.83 -5.75 -12.93
CA SER A 11 -26.73 -5.25 -14.31
C SER A 11 -25.60 -4.23 -14.45
N LYS A 12 -25.51 -3.29 -13.51
CA LYS A 12 -24.46 -2.27 -13.49
C LYS A 12 -23.05 -2.87 -13.43
N ALA A 13 -22.83 -3.89 -12.61
CA ALA A 13 -21.54 -4.54 -12.49
C ALA A 13 -21.17 -5.31 -13.77
N ARG A 14 -22.15 -5.95 -14.40
CA ARG A 14 -21.98 -6.63 -15.69
C ARG A 14 -21.58 -5.64 -16.79
N ASP A 15 -22.27 -4.52 -16.89
CA ASP A 15 -21.98 -3.48 -17.89
C ASP A 15 -20.58 -2.87 -17.70
N LEU A 16 -20.16 -2.67 -16.44
CA LEU A 16 -18.83 -2.19 -16.12
C LEU A 16 -17.76 -3.20 -16.57
N ALA A 17 -17.93 -4.48 -16.22
CA ALA A 17 -16.99 -5.53 -16.57
C ALA A 17 -16.86 -5.70 -18.10
N HIS A 18 -17.99 -5.68 -18.83
CA HIS A 18 -17.96 -5.70 -20.30
C HIS A 18 -17.23 -4.49 -20.90
N ARG A 19 -17.45 -3.29 -20.37
CA ARG A 19 -16.82 -2.07 -20.86
C ARG A 19 -15.30 -2.09 -20.66
N LEU A 20 -14.85 -2.53 -19.49
CA LEU A 20 -13.44 -2.66 -19.15
C LEU A 20 -12.76 -3.75 -20.00
N ALA A 21 -13.38 -4.93 -20.12
CA ALA A 21 -12.89 -6.02 -20.96
C ALA A 21 -12.67 -5.59 -22.42
N ARG A 22 -13.62 -4.84 -22.99
CA ARG A 22 -13.48 -4.28 -24.36
C ARG A 22 -12.34 -3.29 -24.47
N ARG A 23 -12.15 -2.42 -23.47
CA ARG A 23 -11.11 -1.38 -23.49
C ARG A 23 -9.70 -1.98 -23.34
N GLU A 24 -9.57 -3.02 -22.53
CA GLU A 24 -8.28 -3.63 -22.22
C GLU A 24 -7.94 -4.82 -23.12
N ASN A 25 -8.85 -5.22 -24.02
CA ASN A 25 -8.74 -6.40 -24.86
C ASN A 25 -8.43 -7.67 -24.04
N ARG A 26 -9.19 -7.87 -22.95
CA ARG A 26 -9.03 -8.96 -21.98
C ARG A 26 -10.35 -9.70 -21.78
N SER A 27 -10.27 -10.89 -21.19
CA SER A 27 -11.48 -11.61 -20.78
C SER A 27 -12.16 -10.90 -19.61
N ILE A 28 -13.47 -11.11 -19.47
CA ILE A 28 -14.24 -10.55 -18.35
C ILE A 28 -13.74 -11.11 -17.02
N ALA A 29 -13.35 -12.39 -16.99
CA ALA A 29 -12.79 -13.04 -15.81
C ALA A 29 -11.51 -12.34 -15.35
N ASP A 30 -10.54 -12.15 -16.25
CA ASP A 30 -9.26 -11.50 -15.93
C ASP A 30 -9.46 -10.09 -15.37
N VAL A 31 -10.41 -9.33 -15.94
CA VAL A 31 -10.71 -7.96 -15.47
C VAL A 31 -11.30 -7.97 -14.07
N VAL A 32 -12.23 -8.89 -13.81
CA VAL A 32 -12.89 -8.98 -12.50
C VAL A 32 -11.92 -9.45 -11.43
N GLU A 33 -11.11 -10.48 -11.71
CA GLU A 33 -10.08 -10.98 -10.78
C GLU A 33 -9.09 -9.87 -10.41
N ARG A 34 -8.52 -9.18 -11.41
CA ARG A 34 -7.59 -8.07 -11.17
C ARG A 34 -8.23 -6.92 -10.42
N ALA A 35 -9.50 -6.62 -10.69
CA ALA A 35 -10.23 -5.57 -9.98
C ALA A 35 -10.46 -5.93 -8.52
N LEU A 36 -10.76 -7.20 -8.23
CA LEU A 36 -10.94 -7.70 -6.87
C LEU A 36 -9.61 -7.73 -6.11
N GLU A 37 -8.53 -8.21 -6.72
CA GLU A 37 -7.18 -8.15 -6.15
C GLU A 37 -6.76 -6.71 -5.83
N ALA A 38 -6.99 -5.78 -6.77
CA ALA A 38 -6.68 -4.37 -6.55
C ALA A 38 -7.52 -3.76 -5.41
N TYR A 39 -8.79 -4.14 -5.32
CA TYR A 39 -9.66 -3.73 -4.22
C TYR A 39 -9.17 -4.29 -2.88
N GLU A 40 -8.78 -5.57 -2.83
CA GLU A 40 -8.25 -6.20 -1.62
C GLU A 40 -6.97 -5.50 -1.14
N ILE A 41 -6.03 -5.23 -2.05
CA ILE A 41 -4.79 -4.51 -1.73
C ILE A 41 -5.09 -3.11 -1.19
N ARG A 42 -6.12 -2.44 -1.72
CA ARG A 42 -6.45 -1.06 -1.37
C ARG A 42 -7.26 -0.96 -0.08
N GLU A 43 -8.21 -1.86 0.14
CA GLU A 43 -9.24 -1.73 1.16
C GLU A 43 -9.17 -2.79 2.26
N ALA A 44 -8.66 -4.00 1.97
CA ALA A 44 -8.79 -5.14 2.87
C ALA A 44 -7.50 -5.52 3.63
N GLY A 45 -6.33 -4.98 3.25
CA GLY A 45 -5.05 -5.47 3.76
C GLY A 45 -4.07 -4.43 4.29
N ARG A 46 -4.40 -3.14 4.27
CA ARG A 46 -3.47 -2.10 4.73
C ARG A 46 -4.02 -1.29 5.89
N GLU A 47 -3.30 -1.34 7.00
CA GLU A 47 -3.38 -0.31 8.04
C GLU A 47 -3.21 1.07 7.37
N PRO A 48 -4.11 2.04 7.61
CA PRO A 48 -3.93 3.39 7.10
C PRO A 48 -2.55 3.90 7.45
N ALA A 49 -1.89 4.60 6.51
CA ALA A 49 -0.51 5.06 6.72
C ALA A 49 -0.35 5.84 8.03
N SER A 50 -1.35 6.66 8.40
CA SER A 50 -1.40 7.36 9.68
C SER A 50 -1.35 6.40 10.87
N THR A 51 -2.19 5.37 10.88
CA THR A 51 -2.26 4.38 11.95
C THR A 51 -0.95 3.57 12.02
N PHE A 52 -0.37 3.21 10.88
CA PHE A 52 0.92 2.53 10.78
C PHE A 52 2.05 3.37 11.39
N TYR A 53 2.18 4.64 10.99
CA TYR A 53 3.22 5.52 11.51
C TYR A 53 3.01 5.85 12.99
N SER A 54 1.77 6.02 13.46
CA SER A 54 1.47 6.18 14.88
C SER A 54 1.86 4.95 15.69
N ARG A 55 1.53 3.75 15.22
CA ARG A 55 1.92 2.50 15.88
C ARG A 55 3.43 2.28 15.85
N LEU A 56 4.09 2.56 14.72
CA LEU A 56 5.54 2.48 14.59
C LEU A 56 6.24 3.47 15.52
N ALA A 57 5.75 4.70 15.60
CA ALA A 57 6.26 5.69 16.56
C ALA A 57 6.00 5.28 18.01
N ALA A 58 4.87 4.64 18.33
CA ALA A 58 4.62 4.14 19.67
C ALA A 58 5.46 2.90 20.04
N GLN A 59 5.82 2.05 19.07
CA GLN A 59 6.56 0.81 19.28
C GLN A 59 8.09 0.98 19.17
N ALA A 60 8.52 1.87 18.27
CA ALA A 60 9.91 2.07 17.88
C ALA A 60 10.34 3.54 17.93
N GLY A 61 9.45 4.45 18.36
CA GLY A 61 9.85 5.77 18.82
C GLY A 61 10.68 5.55 20.06
N SER A 62 11.98 5.50 19.85
CA SER A 62 12.97 5.45 20.89
C SER A 62 12.76 6.65 21.82
N ASP A 63 12.80 6.44 23.13
CA ASP A 63 13.06 7.48 24.15
C ASP A 63 14.46 8.11 23.99
N ILE A 64 15.01 8.10 22.78
CA ILE A 64 16.30 8.65 22.42
C ILE A 64 16.06 10.07 21.96
N ASP A 65 16.50 11.01 22.79
CA ASP A 65 16.73 12.37 22.38
C ASP A 65 17.88 12.39 21.37
N LEU A 66 17.53 12.43 20.08
CA LEU A 66 18.49 12.47 18.98
C LEU A 66 19.41 13.68 19.08
N GLU A 67 18.94 14.81 19.63
CA GLU A 67 19.75 16.01 19.78
C GLU A 67 20.81 15.81 20.87
N ALA A 68 20.46 15.13 21.97
CA ALA A 68 21.42 14.74 23.00
C ALA A 68 22.49 13.79 22.46
N VAL A 69 22.10 12.76 21.69
CA VAL A 69 23.04 11.80 21.09
C VAL A 69 23.96 12.47 20.06
N ILE A 70 23.42 13.35 19.21
CA ILE A 70 24.21 14.10 18.23
C ILE A 70 25.22 14.99 18.96
N ARG A 71 24.81 15.71 20.01
CA ARG A 71 25.71 16.59 20.77
C ARG A 71 26.84 15.82 21.46
N GLU A 72 26.55 14.66 22.03
CA GLU A 72 27.55 13.80 22.68
C GLU A 72 28.57 13.25 21.66
N ASN A 73 28.12 12.85 20.47
CA ASN A 73 28.97 12.19 19.48
C ASN A 73 29.62 13.14 18.47
N ARG A 74 29.21 14.41 18.43
CA ARG A 74 29.76 15.40 17.50
C ARG A 74 31.20 15.75 17.90
N HIS A 75 32.14 15.35 17.05
CA HIS A 75 33.54 15.76 17.12
C HIS A 75 33.79 16.88 16.11
N PRO A 76 33.92 18.15 16.53
CA PRO A 76 34.19 19.25 15.62
C PRO A 76 35.57 19.03 14.98
N HIS A 77 35.59 18.80 13.67
CA HIS A 77 36.84 18.83 12.92
C HIS A 77 37.36 20.27 12.90
N LYS A 78 38.56 20.51 13.46
CA LYS A 78 39.16 21.84 13.59
C LYS A 78 39.66 22.46 12.27
N GLY A 79 39.25 21.89 11.13
CA GLY A 79 39.79 22.27 9.82
C GLY A 79 41.26 21.89 9.67
N ILE A 80 41.82 22.25 8.52
CA ILE A 80 43.26 22.16 8.24
C ILE A 80 43.87 23.47 8.75
N ASP A 81 44.98 23.42 9.49
CA ASP A 81 45.75 24.63 9.81
C ASP A 81 46.31 25.18 8.50
N LEU A 82 45.82 26.37 8.10
CA LEU A 82 46.24 27.11 6.91
C LEU A 82 47.32 28.13 7.26
#